data_AF-A0A1G7V7D6-F1
#
_entry.id   AF-A0A1G7V7D6-F1
#
_cell.length_a   1.000
_cell.length_b   1.000
_cell.length_c   1.000
_cell.angle_alpha   90.00
_cell.angle_beta   90.00
_cell.angle_gamma   90.00
#
_symmetry.space_group_name_H-M   'P 1'
#
loop_
_entity.id
_entity.type
_entity.pdbx_description
1 polymer ?
#
loop_
_entity_poly.entity_id
_entity_poly.type
_entity_poly.pdbx_seq_one_letter_code
_entity_poly.pdbx_strand_id
1 'polypeptide(L)'
;MSHVTYLGLLAGVLVVTAPLELVLHVRVYPRWRRLLVAVAPEFVVFVTWVLYAIHQGHWDYSPVYTTGVRLPGGIPVEEVLFFLVVPLASVLALEAVRKVTGWDAGYPAEEAEAPGRAAR
;
A
#
# COMPACT_ATOMS: atom_id res chain seq x y z
N MET A 1 15.93 -6.24 -22.33
CA MET A 1 16.08 -5.52 -21.04
C MET A 1 14.71 -5.03 -20.53
N SER A 2 13.71 -5.92 -20.47
CA SER A 2 12.30 -5.55 -20.19
C SER A 2 11.75 -6.16 -18.89
N HIS A 3 12.38 -7.22 -18.37
CA HIS A 3 11.90 -7.96 -17.19
C HIS A 3 12.21 -7.28 -15.84
N VAL A 4 13.05 -6.25 -15.84
CA VAL A 4 13.49 -5.55 -14.61
C VAL A 4 12.80 -4.20 -14.42
N THR A 5 12.00 -3.73 -15.38
CA THR A 5 11.38 -2.40 -15.31
C THR A 5 10.38 -2.31 -14.16
N TYR A 6 9.59 -3.37 -13.92
CA TYR A 6 8.61 -3.39 -12.83
C TYR A 6 9.31 -3.41 -11.46
N LEU A 7 10.36 -4.22 -11.32
CA LEU A 7 11.21 -4.23 -10.13
C LEU A 7 11.94 -2.88 -9.93
N GLY A 8 12.38 -2.26 -11.02
CA GLY A 8 13.03 -0.94 -11.00
C GLY A 8 12.09 0.17 -10.55
N LEU A 9 10.80 0.11 -10.95
CA LEU A 9 9.77 1.04 -10.46
C LEU A 9 9.49 0.83 -8.98
N LEU A 10 9.33 -0.43 -8.53
CA LEU A 10 9.13 -0.74 -7.11
C LEU A 10 10.34 -0.32 -6.26
N ALA A 11 11.55 -0.59 -6.73
CA ALA A 11 12.78 -0.13 -6.10
C ALA A 11 12.86 1.40 -6.09
N GLY A 12 12.45 2.08 -7.17
CA GLY A 12 12.38 3.53 -7.25
C GLY A 12 11.42 4.12 -6.21
N VAL A 13 10.23 3.53 -6.04
CA VAL A 13 9.28 3.91 -5.00
C VAL A 13 9.93 3.77 -3.62
N LEU A 14 10.52 2.61 -3.32
CA LEU A 14 11.18 2.37 -2.04
C LEU A 14 12.36 3.33 -1.79
N VAL A 15 13.17 3.63 -2.80
CA VAL A 15 14.30 4.56 -2.71
C VAL A 15 13.82 6.00 -2.48
N VAL A 16 12.67 6.38 -3.02
CA VAL A 16 12.08 7.71 -2.78
C VAL A 16 11.42 7.78 -1.41
N THR A 17 10.78 6.70 -0.94
CA THR A 17 10.04 6.70 0.34
C THR A 17 10.90 6.36 1.55
N ALA A 18 11.98 5.59 1.42
CA ALA A 18 12.86 5.22 2.53
C ALA A 18 13.56 6.43 3.19
N PRO A 19 14.02 7.46 2.45
CA PRO A 19 14.52 8.69 3.03
C PRO A 19 13.47 9.44 3.84
N LEU A 20 12.18 9.37 3.50
CA LEU A 20 11.14 9.99 4.33
C LEU A 20 11.12 9.39 5.73
N GLU A 21 11.28 8.07 5.87
CA GLU A 21 11.32 7.45 7.20
C GLU A 21 12.57 7.80 7.99
N LEU A 22 13.73 7.84 7.33
CA LEU A 22 15.02 8.18 7.94
C LEU A 22 15.09 9.66 8.35
N VAL A 23 14.67 10.57 7.46
CA VAL A 23 14.72 12.02 7.69
C VAL A 23 13.63 12.47 8.66
N LEU A 24 12.41 11.93 8.53
CA LEU A 24 11.29 12.32 9.39
C LEU A 24 11.11 11.40 10.60
N HIS A 25 11.93 10.37 10.83
CA HIS A 25 11.82 9.50 12.03
C HIS A 25 10.38 9.05 12.33
N VAL A 26 9.69 8.57 11.30
CA VAL A 26 8.24 8.37 11.34
C VAL A 26 7.84 7.14 12.19
N ARG A 27 8.81 6.30 12.59
CA ARG A 27 8.61 5.10 13.43
C ARG A 27 7.47 4.21 12.88
N VAL A 28 7.39 4.05 11.56
CA VAL A 28 6.40 3.16 10.92
C VAL A 28 6.85 1.70 11.02
N TYR A 29 8.12 1.39 10.76
CA TYR A 29 8.68 0.04 10.95
C TYR A 29 8.46 -0.58 12.34
N PRO A 30 8.64 0.13 13.48
CA PRO A 30 8.38 -0.46 14.79
C PRO A 30 6.89 -0.73 15.09
N ARG A 31 5.95 -0.23 14.27
CA ARG A 31 4.51 -0.51 14.36
C ARG A 31 4.03 -1.48 13.26
N TRP A 32 4.89 -2.40 12.82
CA TRP A 32 4.60 -3.40 11.80
C TRP A 32 3.26 -4.14 12.00
N ARG A 33 2.84 -4.39 13.24
CA ARG A 33 1.54 -5.01 13.54
C ARG A 33 0.34 -4.16 13.08
N ARG A 34 0.39 -2.84 13.26
CA ARG A 34 -0.68 -1.94 12.80
C ARG A 34 -0.67 -1.81 11.29
N LEU A 35 0.53 -1.76 10.69
CA LEU A 35 0.69 -1.79 9.24
C LEU A 35 0.08 -3.07 8.67
N LEU A 36 0.37 -4.22 9.26
CA LEU A 36 -0.23 -5.49 8.83
C LEU A 36 -1.75 -5.50 8.99
N VAL A 37 -2.31 -4.97 10.07
CA VAL A 37 -3.77 -4.91 10.22
C VAL A 37 -4.40 -3.96 9.18
N ALA A 38 -3.71 -2.90 8.77
CA ALA A 38 -4.19 -2.00 7.72
C ALA A 38 -4.08 -2.62 6.32
N VAL A 39 -2.96 -3.29 6.04
CA VAL A 39 -2.64 -3.82 4.70
C VAL A 39 -3.22 -5.21 4.47
N ALA A 40 -3.37 -6.06 5.50
CA ALA A 40 -3.84 -7.43 5.32
C ALA A 40 -5.25 -7.54 4.71
N PRO A 41 -6.26 -6.74 5.15
CA PRO A 41 -7.59 -6.79 4.54
C PRO A 41 -7.56 -6.38 3.06
N GLU A 42 -6.85 -5.30 2.76
CA GLU A 42 -6.62 -4.82 1.39
C GLU A 42 -5.95 -5.92 0.56
N PHE A 43 -4.80 -6.43 1.03
CA PHE A 43 -4.01 -7.44 0.36
C PHE A 43 -4.83 -8.69 0.03
N VAL A 44 -5.62 -9.19 0.99
CA VAL A 44 -6.47 -10.37 0.79
C VAL A 44 -7.52 -10.11 -0.29
N VAL A 45 -8.21 -8.96 -0.26
CA VAL A 45 -9.24 -8.62 -1.25
C VAL A 45 -8.64 -8.50 -2.65
N PHE A 46 -7.54 -7.74 -2.79
CA PHE A 46 -6.91 -7.52 -4.09
C PHE A 46 -6.30 -8.80 -4.67
N VAL A 47 -5.57 -9.58 -3.87
CA VAL A 47 -5.00 -10.85 -4.34
C VAL A 47 -6.10 -11.83 -4.76
N THR A 48 -7.18 -11.95 -3.98
CA THR A 48 -8.30 -12.83 -4.32
C THR A 48 -8.98 -12.40 -5.61
N TRP A 49 -9.20 -11.09 -5.79
CA TRP A 49 -9.78 -10.54 -7.00
C TRP A 49 -8.91 -10.78 -8.24
N VAL A 50 -7.60 -10.56 -8.12
CA VAL A 50 -6.66 -10.78 -9.22
C VAL A 50 -6.63 -12.26 -9.60
N LEU A 51 -6.54 -13.17 -8.63
CA LEU A 51 -6.61 -14.61 -8.88
C LEU A 51 -7.89 -15.01 -9.61
N TYR A 52 -9.02 -14.44 -9.20
CA TYR A 52 -10.30 -14.67 -9.86
C TYR A 52 -10.29 -14.17 -11.31
N ALA A 53 -9.84 -12.93 -11.55
CA ALA A 53 -9.78 -12.35 -12.89
C ALA A 53 -8.87 -13.13 -13.85
N ILE A 54 -7.72 -13.62 -13.35
CA ILE A 54 -6.82 -14.50 -14.11
C ILE A 54 -7.51 -15.82 -14.43
N HIS A 55 -8.17 -16.44 -13.44
CA HIS A 55 -8.84 -17.73 -13.65
C HIS A 55 -9.99 -17.65 -14.66
N GLN A 56 -10.70 -16.51 -14.70
CA GLN A 56 -11.75 -16.25 -15.69
C GLN A 56 -11.21 -15.88 -17.08
N GLY A 57 -9.89 -15.73 -17.25
CA GLY A 57 -9.29 -15.30 -18.51
C GLY A 57 -9.62 -13.85 -18.90
N HIS A 58 -10.17 -13.05 -17.98
CA HIS A 58 -10.42 -11.63 -18.20
C HIS A 58 -9.13 -10.82 -18.24
N TRP A 59 -8.07 -11.33 -17.60
CA TRP A 59 -6.80 -10.64 -17.46
C TRP A 59 -5.64 -11.64 -17.44
N ASP A 60 -4.59 -11.39 -18.20
CA ASP A 60 -3.33 -12.13 -18.10
C ASP A 60 -2.16 -11.16 -18.02
N TYR A 61 -1.13 -11.57 -17.30
CA TYR A 61 0.08 -10.78 -17.10
C TYR A 61 1.07 -11.09 -18.21
N SER A 62 1.51 -10.04 -18.91
CA SER A 62 2.50 -10.19 -19.97
C SER A 62 3.83 -10.73 -19.39
N PRO A 63 4.32 -11.88 -19.87
CA PRO A 63 5.58 -12.47 -19.43
C PRO A 63 6.81 -11.64 -19.84
N VAL A 64 6.62 -10.63 -20.69
CA VAL A 64 7.70 -9.75 -21.21
C VAL A 64 8.19 -8.74 -20.17
N TYR A 65 7.33 -8.36 -19.22
CA TYR A 65 7.61 -7.32 -18.22
C TYR A 65 7.75 -7.85 -16.79
N THR A 66 7.48 -9.13 -16.59
CA THR A 66 7.62 -9.84 -15.32
C THR A 66 8.82 -10.78 -15.39
N THR A 67 9.46 -11.07 -14.26
CA THR A 67 10.65 -11.95 -14.17
C THR A 67 10.36 -13.42 -14.45
N GLY A 68 9.09 -13.78 -14.65
CA GLY A 68 8.65 -15.15 -14.92
C GLY A 68 8.43 -15.99 -13.66
N VAL A 69 8.73 -15.47 -12.48
CA VAL A 69 8.43 -16.13 -11.20
C VAL A 69 6.97 -15.89 -10.85
N ARG A 70 6.14 -16.95 -10.96
CA ARG A 70 4.71 -16.92 -10.63
C ARG A 70 4.45 -17.69 -9.33
N LEU A 71 3.67 -17.10 -8.44
CA LEU A 71 3.15 -17.74 -7.23
C LEU A 71 1.96 -18.66 -7.57
N PRO A 72 1.55 -19.56 -6.64
CA PRO A 72 0.38 -20.41 -6.83
C PRO A 72 -0.84 -19.58 -7.22
N GLY A 73 -1.47 -19.93 -8.35
CA GLY A 73 -2.59 -19.18 -8.93
C GLY A 73 -2.21 -18.23 -10.09
N GLY A 74 -0.93 -18.15 -10.46
CA GLY A 74 -0.48 -17.49 -11.70
C GLY A 74 -0.09 -16.01 -11.55
N ILE A 75 -0.10 -15.48 -10.32
CA ILE A 75 0.27 -14.08 -10.03
C ILE A 75 1.80 -13.91 -10.02
N PRO A 76 2.34 -12.90 -10.72
CA PRO A 76 3.76 -12.54 -10.65
C PRO A 76 4.18 -12.08 -9.24
N VAL A 77 5.39 -12.40 -8.82
CA VAL A 77 5.94 -11.94 -7.53
C VAL A 77 5.93 -10.41 -7.42
N GLU A 78 6.17 -9.72 -8.52
CA GLU A 78 6.17 -8.26 -8.58
C GLU A 78 4.83 -7.65 -8.22
N GLU A 79 3.73 -8.33 -8.52
CA GLU A 79 2.38 -7.86 -8.19
C GLU A 79 2.09 -8.00 -6.70
N VAL A 80 2.56 -9.11 -6.10
CA VAL A 80 2.49 -9.28 -4.65
C VAL A 80 3.33 -8.22 -3.94
N LEU A 81 4.51 -7.90 -4.47
CA LEU A 81 5.32 -6.81 -3.95
C LEU A 81 4.63 -5.44 -4.14
N PHE A 82 3.92 -5.22 -5.25
CA PHE A 82 3.16 -4.00 -5.47
C PHE A 82 2.08 -3.78 -4.39
N PHE A 83 1.29 -4.82 -4.09
CA PHE A 83 0.28 -4.76 -3.02
C PHE A 83 0.86 -4.58 -1.61
N LEU A 84 2.17 -4.72 -1.42
CA LEU A 84 2.83 -4.47 -0.13
C LEU A 84 3.54 -3.11 -0.12
N VAL A 85 4.25 -2.77 -1.19
CA VAL A 85 5.08 -1.57 -1.32
C VAL A 85 4.21 -0.32 -1.46
N VAL A 86 3.15 -0.37 -2.25
CA VAL A 86 2.30 0.81 -2.48
C VAL A 86 1.56 1.24 -1.21
N PRO A 87 0.88 0.33 -0.47
CA PRO A 87 0.23 0.72 0.78
C PRO A 87 1.23 1.20 1.83
N LEU A 88 2.41 0.58 1.91
CA LEU A 88 3.50 1.04 2.78
C LEU A 88 3.92 2.47 2.43
N ALA A 89 4.13 2.76 1.14
CA ALA A 89 4.47 4.10 0.65
C ALA A 89 3.39 5.13 0.99
N SER A 90 2.11 4.77 0.83
CA SER A 90 0.98 5.63 1.19
C SER A 90 0.93 5.93 2.69
N VAL A 91 1.15 4.93 3.55
CA VAL A 91 1.19 5.13 5.00
C VAL A 91 2.37 6.01 5.41
N LEU A 92 3.56 5.78 4.82
CA LEU A 92 4.73 6.61 5.07
C LEU A 92 4.50 8.08 4.67
N ALA A 93 3.88 8.31 3.51
CA ALA A 93 3.54 9.65 3.05
C ALA A 93 2.52 10.33 3.97
N LEU A 94 1.47 9.61 4.40
CA LEU A 94 0.46 10.15 5.31
C LEU A 94 1.09 10.59 6.65
N GLU A 95 1.89 9.73 7.26
CA GLU A 95 2.53 10.04 8.53
C GLU A 95 3.60 11.14 8.40
N ALA A 96 4.29 11.22 7.26
CA ALA A 96 5.19 12.33 6.95
C ALA A 96 4.44 13.68 6.90
N VAL A 97 3.29 13.73 6.22
CA VAL A 97 2.44 14.93 6.18
C VAL A 97 2.01 15.31 7.61
N ARG A 98 1.47 14.36 8.38
CA ARG A 98 1.04 14.61 9.77
C ARG A 98 2.17 15.19 10.64
N LYS A 99 3.40 14.70 10.47
CA LYS A 99 4.56 15.19 11.23
C LYS A 99 4.98 16.60 10.83
N VAL A 100 4.92 16.93 9.54
CA VAL A 100 5.34 18.25 9.03
C VAL A 100 4.27 19.31 9.27
N THR A 101 2.99 18.98 9.10
CA THR A 101 1.89 19.94 9.21
C THR A 101 1.26 19.98 10.59
N GLY A 102 1.55 19.02 11.47
CA GLY A 102 0.85 18.83 12.73
C GLY A 102 -0.61 18.42 12.54
N TRP A 103 -0.99 18.00 11.33
CA TRP A 103 -2.37 17.63 11.01
C TRP A 103 -2.78 16.37 11.76
N ASP A 104 -3.88 16.46 12.51
CA ASP A 104 -4.53 15.29 13.07
C ASP A 104 -5.54 14.73 12.07
N ALA A 105 -5.19 13.59 11.47
CA ALA A 105 -6.07 12.87 10.55
C ALA A 105 -7.28 12.21 11.26
N GLY A 106 -7.31 12.24 12.60
CA GLY A 106 -8.47 11.83 13.38
C GLY A 106 -9.64 12.79 13.17
N TYR A 107 -10.87 12.27 13.21
CA TYR A 107 -12.05 13.12 13.31
C TYR A 107 -11.94 13.92 14.61
N PRO A 108 -12.13 15.26 14.61
CA PRO A 108 -12.10 16.04 15.84
C PRO A 108 -13.09 15.43 16.83
N ALA A 109 -12.62 15.10 18.03
CA ALA A 109 -13.48 14.50 19.06
C ALA A 109 -14.71 15.40 19.36
N GLU A 110 -14.55 16.72 19.22
CA GLU A 110 -15.64 17.69 19.35
C GLU A 110 -16.78 17.50 18.33
N GLU A 111 -16.49 17.04 17.10
CA GLU A 111 -17.53 16.78 16.10
C GLU A 111 -18.22 15.42 16.30
N ALA A 112 -17.50 14.45 16.88
CA ALA A 112 -18.07 13.14 17.24
C ALA A 112 -18.97 13.22 18.50
N GLU A 113 -18.67 14.14 19.42
CA GLU A 113 -19.44 14.35 20.65
C GLU A 113 -20.59 15.34 20.48
N ALA A 114 -20.67 16.11 19.38
CA ALA A 114 -21.73 17.10 19.16
C ALA A 114 -23.12 16.43 19.09
N PRO A 115 -23.95 16.49 20.15
CA PRO A 115 -25.27 15.91 20.13
C PRO A 115 -26.19 16.87 19.39
N GLY A 116 -26.68 16.47 18.21
CA GLY A 116 -27.94 16.96 17.65
C GLY A 116 -28.10 18.48 17.48
N ARG A 117 -27.31 19.11 16.62
CA ARG A 117 -27.70 20.43 16.06
C ARG A 117 -28.78 20.35 14.98
N ALA A 118 -29.30 19.15 14.70
CA ALA A 118 -30.41 18.90 13.79
C ALA A 118 -31.76 18.85 14.53
N ALA A 119 -32.11 19.93 15.23
CA ALA A 119 -33.45 20.19 15.74
C ALA A 119 -33.62 21.68 16.06
N ARG A 120 -33.58 22.54 15.03
CA ARG A 120 -34.09 23.90 15.10
C ARG A 120 -34.65 24.32 13.76
#